data_AF-A0A9D9U842-F1
#
_entry.id   AF-A0A9D9U842-F1
#
_cell.length_a   1.000
_cell.length_b   1.000
_cell.length_c   1.000
_cell.angle_alpha   90.00
_cell.angle_beta   90.00
_cell.angle_gamma   90.00
#
_symmetry.space_group_name_H-M   'P 1'
#
loop_
_entity.id
_entity.type
_entity.pdbx_description
1 polymer ?
#
loop_
_entity_poly.entity_id
_entity_poly.type
_entity_poly.pdbx_seq_one_letter_code
_entity_poly.pdbx_strand_id
1 'polypeptide(L)'
;MKICALGYIGIGVPDPRACLDYATSVLGLMPARACPGEDWGMPAVPGSGPASAGSGIAADGSVYLKMDDWQWRIGVHPRAGRAGLMYLGLEVAGALELEQALAELRAAGCEARAATETEARARAVTGMGHTRDPMGTAIELVYGPVKDRKFVSPAGMEFGAGALGVG
;
A
#
# COMPACT_ATOMS: atom_id res chain seq x y z
N MET A 1 17.82 12.33 4.93
CA MET A 1 16.65 11.43 4.74
C MET A 1 17.15 10.10 4.22
N LYS A 2 16.84 8.99 4.89
CA LYS A 2 17.24 7.64 4.47
C LYS A 2 16.00 6.84 4.06
N ILE A 3 15.83 6.62 2.77
CA ILE A 3 14.78 5.78 2.21
C ILE A 3 15.30 4.35 2.08
N CYS A 4 14.52 3.38 2.54
CA CYS A 4 14.83 1.96 2.49
C CYS A 4 14.40 1.33 1.16
N ALA A 5 13.17 1.57 0.73
CA ALA A 5 12.60 0.98 -0.48
C ALA A 5 11.34 1.73 -0.95
N LEU A 6 10.90 1.43 -2.18
CA LEU A 6 9.53 1.70 -2.60
C LEU A 6 8.61 0.68 -1.91
N GLY A 7 7.74 1.17 -1.02
CA GLY A 7 6.80 0.37 -0.24
C GLY A 7 5.58 -0.03 -1.05
N TYR A 8 4.85 0.94 -1.59
CA TYR A 8 3.64 0.70 -2.37
C TYR A 8 3.34 1.85 -3.34
N ILE A 9 2.42 1.62 -4.27
CA ILE A 9 1.87 2.66 -5.14
C ILE A 9 0.34 2.63 -5.13
N GLY A 10 -0.26 3.79 -5.33
CA GLY A 10 -1.70 3.95 -5.56
C GLY A 10 -1.96 4.51 -6.95
N ILE A 11 -2.82 3.86 -7.73
CA ILE A 11 -3.23 4.34 -9.05
C ILE A 11 -4.75 4.52 -9.10
N GLY A 12 -5.21 5.57 -9.77
CA GLY A 12 -6.62 5.81 -10.04
C GLY A 12 -6.96 5.36 -11.45
N VAL A 13 -8.04 4.61 -11.62
CA VAL A 13 -8.50 4.11 -12.93
C VAL A 13 -10.03 4.11 -13.01
N PRO A 14 -10.62 4.15 -14.23
CA PRO A 14 -12.08 4.04 -14.38
C PRO A 14 -12.65 2.68 -13.97
N ASP A 15 -11.89 1.59 -14.15
CA ASP A 15 -12.31 0.22 -13.84
C ASP A 15 -11.22 -0.54 -13.07
N PRO A 16 -11.23 -0.49 -11.73
CA PRO A 16 -10.30 -1.25 -10.91
C PRO A 16 -10.46 -2.77 -11.05
N ARG A 17 -11.66 -3.25 -11.41
CA ARG A 17 -11.92 -4.69 -11.51
C ARG A 17 -11.23 -5.29 -12.73
N ALA A 18 -11.26 -4.60 -13.87
CA ALA A 18 -10.47 -5.00 -15.03
C ALA A 18 -8.96 -5.08 -14.72
N CYS A 19 -8.44 -4.15 -13.90
CA CYS A 19 -7.05 -4.20 -13.44
C CYS A 19 -6.78 -5.41 -12.53
N LEU A 20 -7.68 -5.74 -11.60
CA LEU A 20 -7.58 -6.93 -10.76
C LEU A 20 -7.51 -8.21 -11.60
N ASP A 21 -8.42 -8.35 -12.56
CA ASP A 21 -8.50 -9.55 -13.39
C ASP A 21 -7.22 -9.70 -14.23
N TYR A 22 -6.73 -8.62 -14.86
CA TYR A 22 -5.46 -8.64 -15.59
C TYR A 22 -4.25 -8.94 -14.69
N ALA A 23 -4.15 -8.27 -13.54
CA ALA A 23 -3.07 -8.44 -12.59
C ALA A 23 -2.94 -9.88 -12.09
N THR A 24 -4.07 -10.53 -11.82
CA THR A 24 -4.10 -11.89 -11.25
C THR A 24 -3.95 -12.96 -12.31
N SER A 25 -4.64 -12.82 -13.45
CA SER A 25 -4.63 -13.85 -14.51
C SER A 25 -3.40 -13.79 -15.42
N VAL A 26 -2.80 -12.60 -15.59
CA VAL A 26 -1.67 -12.40 -16.51
C VAL A 26 -0.37 -12.12 -15.77
N LEU A 27 -0.38 -11.18 -14.82
CA LEU A 27 0.85 -10.73 -14.15
C LEU A 27 1.22 -11.56 -12.91
N GLY A 28 0.39 -12.53 -12.51
CA GLY A 28 0.66 -13.38 -11.35
C GLY A 28 0.65 -12.65 -10.01
N LEU A 29 0.01 -11.48 -9.94
CA LEU A 29 -0.21 -10.76 -8.69
C LEU A 29 -1.30 -11.44 -7.86
N MET A 30 -1.16 -11.44 -6.54
CA MET A 30 -2.16 -12.03 -5.65
C MET A 30 -3.10 -10.95 -5.13
N PRO A 31 -4.43 -11.16 -5.07
CA PRO A 31 -5.31 -10.26 -4.33
C PRO A 31 -4.93 -10.21 -2.86
N ALA A 32 -5.06 -9.04 -2.23
CA ALA A 32 -4.81 -8.91 -0.80
C ALA A 32 -5.78 -9.79 0.00
N ARG A 33 -5.24 -10.50 1.01
CA ARG A 33 -6.03 -11.38 1.89
C ARG A 33 -6.99 -10.62 2.80
N ALA A 34 -6.62 -9.38 3.11
CA ALA A 34 -7.41 -8.36 3.79
C ALA A 34 -7.10 -7.03 3.12
N CYS A 35 -8.10 -6.20 2.85
CA CYS A 35 -7.86 -4.84 2.39
C CYS A 35 -7.26 -4.01 3.53
N PRO A 36 -6.37 -3.03 3.26
CA PRO A 36 -5.83 -2.20 4.32
C PRO A 36 -6.95 -1.43 5.03
N GLY A 37 -6.82 -1.29 6.34
CA GLY A 37 -7.87 -0.73 7.19
C GLY A 37 -8.80 -1.78 7.81
N GLU A 38 -8.89 -3.00 7.25
CA GLU A 38 -9.76 -4.06 7.78
C GLU A 38 -9.16 -4.75 9.01
N ASP A 39 -10.04 -5.27 9.88
CA ASP A 39 -9.65 -6.14 10.97
C ASP A 39 -9.46 -7.59 10.47
N TRP A 40 -8.44 -8.25 11.00
CA TRP A 40 -8.17 -9.66 10.69
C TRP A 40 -9.12 -10.63 11.40
N GLY A 41 -9.95 -10.12 12.31
CA GLY A 41 -10.88 -10.90 13.09
C GLY A 41 -10.25 -11.64 14.26
N MET A 42 -11.08 -12.45 14.91
CA MET A 42 -10.70 -13.28 16.04
C MET A 42 -10.65 -14.75 15.62
N PRO A 43 -9.57 -15.48 15.97
CA PRO A 43 -9.53 -16.91 15.75
C PRO A 43 -10.76 -17.61 16.35
N ALA A 44 -11.31 -18.58 15.60
CA ALA A 44 -12.49 -19.36 15.98
C ALA A 44 -13.83 -18.60 16.11
N VAL A 45 -13.90 -17.32 15.73
CA VAL A 45 -15.18 -16.58 15.63
C VAL A 45 -15.61 -16.48 14.16
N PRO A 46 -16.65 -17.24 13.72
CA PRO A 46 -17.12 -17.22 12.33
C PRO A 46 -17.53 -15.82 11.89
N GLY A 47 -17.14 -15.43 10.67
CA GLY A 47 -17.49 -14.13 10.09
C GLY A 47 -16.77 -12.92 10.69
N SER A 48 -15.87 -13.11 11.66
CA SER A 48 -15.10 -12.00 12.24
C SER A 48 -13.94 -11.51 11.37
N GLY A 49 -13.60 -12.26 10.32
CA GLY A 49 -12.48 -11.95 9.44
C GLY A 49 -12.70 -10.71 8.56
N PRO A 50 -11.70 -10.37 7.73
CA PRO A 50 -11.75 -9.20 6.87
C PRO A 50 -12.96 -9.23 5.93
N ALA A 51 -13.64 -8.08 5.77
CA ALA A 51 -14.84 -7.98 4.93
C ALA A 51 -14.54 -8.32 3.46
N SER A 52 -13.34 -8.00 2.97
CA SER A 52 -12.86 -8.38 1.65
C SER A 52 -12.76 -9.90 1.42
N ALA A 53 -12.66 -10.70 2.49
CA ALA A 53 -12.59 -12.17 2.44
C ALA A 53 -11.56 -12.72 1.43
N GLY A 54 -10.44 -12.03 1.25
CA GLY A 54 -9.39 -12.40 0.31
C GLY A 54 -9.67 -12.11 -1.17
N SER A 55 -10.76 -11.42 -1.49
CA SER A 55 -11.02 -10.92 -2.85
C SER A 55 -10.06 -9.79 -3.26
N GLY A 56 -9.42 -9.14 -2.28
CA GLY A 56 -8.64 -7.92 -2.49
C GLY A 56 -9.48 -6.71 -2.90
N ILE A 57 -10.81 -6.76 -2.76
CA ILE A 57 -11.74 -5.69 -3.16
C ILE A 57 -12.28 -5.02 -1.89
N ALA A 58 -12.13 -3.72 -1.79
CA ALA A 58 -12.68 -2.90 -0.73
C ALA A 58 -14.10 -2.42 -1.06
N ALA A 59 -14.83 -1.98 -0.04
CA ALA A 59 -16.23 -1.56 -0.17
C ALA A 59 -16.46 -0.37 -1.13
N ASP A 60 -15.44 0.47 -1.32
CA ASP A 60 -15.47 1.59 -2.25
C ASP A 60 -15.19 1.18 -3.71
N GLY A 61 -14.87 -0.09 -3.97
CA GLY A 61 -14.48 -0.61 -5.28
C GLY A 61 -12.97 -0.55 -5.55
N SER A 62 -12.17 -0.08 -4.60
CA SER A 62 -10.70 -0.17 -4.70
C SER A 62 -10.26 -1.64 -4.66
N VAL A 63 -9.20 -1.96 -5.40
CA VAL A 63 -8.57 -3.28 -5.37
C VAL A 63 -7.14 -3.19 -4.87
N TYR A 64 -6.71 -4.17 -4.09
CA TYR A 64 -5.39 -4.24 -3.48
C TYR A 64 -4.69 -5.53 -3.88
N LEU A 65 -3.49 -5.39 -4.41
CA LEU A 65 -2.68 -6.48 -4.96
C LEU A 65 -1.38 -6.61 -4.18
N LYS A 66 -0.95 -7.84 -3.99
CA LYS A 66 0.22 -8.27 -3.23
C LYS A 66 1.22 -8.97 -4.15
N MET A 67 2.50 -8.74 -3.87
CA MET A 67 3.63 -9.26 -4.65
C MET A 67 4.60 -10.10 -3.81
N ASP A 68 4.63 -9.91 -2.50
CA ASP A 68 5.62 -10.47 -1.58
C ASP A 68 5.02 -10.61 -0.17
N ASP A 69 5.76 -10.49 0.92
CA ASP A 69 5.21 -10.66 2.27
C ASP A 69 4.24 -9.55 2.75
N TRP A 70 4.25 -8.37 2.14
CA TRP A 70 3.43 -7.22 2.56
C TRP A 70 1.96 -7.44 2.29
N GLN A 71 1.05 -7.05 3.19
CA GLN A 71 -0.39 -7.23 3.00
C GLN A 71 -0.88 -6.79 1.60
N TRP A 72 -0.29 -5.73 1.05
CA TRP A 72 -0.47 -5.26 -0.32
C TRP A 72 0.72 -4.39 -0.74
N ARG A 73 0.89 -4.19 -2.05
CA ARG A 73 1.93 -3.34 -2.67
C ARG A 73 1.35 -2.39 -3.72
N ILE A 74 0.22 -2.73 -4.35
CA ILE A 74 -0.43 -1.92 -5.37
C ILE A 74 -1.90 -1.72 -4.99
N GLY A 75 -2.29 -0.47 -4.77
CA GLY A 75 -3.68 -0.05 -4.61
C GLY A 75 -4.21 0.53 -5.92
N VAL A 76 -5.38 0.10 -6.36
CA VAL A 76 -6.03 0.58 -7.56
C VAL A 76 -7.42 1.09 -7.19
N HIS A 77 -7.65 2.38 -7.38
CA HIS A 77 -8.82 3.08 -6.86
C HIS A 77 -9.76 3.50 -8.00
N PRO A 78 -11.09 3.48 -7.80
CA PRO A 78 -12.03 4.05 -8.74
C PRO A 78 -11.76 5.54 -8.90
N ARG A 79 -11.56 5.98 -10.14
CA ARG A 79 -11.38 7.39 -10.48
C ARG A 79 -11.98 7.69 -11.84
N ALA A 80 -12.90 8.65 -11.87
CA ALA A 80 -13.41 9.19 -13.12
C ALA A 80 -12.31 9.96 -13.88
N GLY A 81 -12.30 9.83 -15.20
CA GLY A 81 -11.37 10.55 -16.07
C GLY A 81 -10.03 9.84 -16.24
N ARG A 82 -8.94 10.62 -16.25
CA ARG A 82 -7.62 10.11 -16.67
C ARG A 82 -7.04 9.16 -15.62
N ALA A 83 -6.62 7.97 -16.05
CA ALA A 83 -5.87 7.06 -15.20
C ALA A 83 -4.50 7.62 -14.84
N GLY A 84 -3.97 7.29 -13.66
CA GLY A 84 -2.63 7.71 -13.27
C GLY A 84 -2.28 7.48 -11.81
N LEU A 85 -1.02 7.78 -11.47
CA LEU A 85 -0.49 7.71 -10.13
C LEU A 85 -1.19 8.70 -9.19
N MET A 86 -1.61 8.21 -8.02
CA MET A 86 -2.24 8.99 -6.96
C MET A 86 -1.29 9.22 -5.78
N TYR A 87 -0.56 8.18 -5.38
CA TYR A 87 0.39 8.25 -4.28
C TYR A 87 1.53 7.23 -4.40
N LEU A 88 2.66 7.52 -3.73
CA LEU A 88 3.80 6.63 -3.54
C LEU A 88 4.10 6.48 -2.05
N GLY A 89 4.19 5.25 -1.57
CA GLY A 89 4.68 4.94 -0.23
C GLY A 89 6.17 4.61 -0.27
N LEU A 90 7.01 5.39 0.39
CA LEU A 90 8.45 5.17 0.55
C LEU A 90 8.73 4.71 1.98
N GLU A 91 9.38 3.56 2.12
CA GLU A 91 9.70 3.01 3.44
C GLU A 91 10.89 3.73 4.06
N VAL A 92 10.78 4.11 5.32
CA VAL A 92 11.87 4.54 6.20
C VAL A 92 12.07 3.50 7.30
N ALA A 93 13.25 3.51 7.95
CA ALA A 93 13.65 2.43 8.83
C ALA A 93 12.80 2.32 10.12
N GLY A 94 12.20 3.40 10.57
CA GLY A 94 11.44 3.43 11.82
C GLY A 94 10.86 4.80 12.16
N ALA A 95 10.31 4.91 13.37
CA ALA A 95 9.66 6.11 13.87
C ALA A 95 10.63 7.31 13.95
N LEU A 96 11.86 7.07 14.43
CA LEU A 96 12.88 8.12 14.54
C LEU A 96 13.27 8.67 13.16
N GLU A 97 13.48 7.79 12.18
CA GLU A 97 13.82 8.18 10.82
C GLU A 97 12.66 8.91 10.14
N LEU A 98 11.41 8.55 10.45
CA LEU A 98 10.25 9.28 9.96
C LEU A 98 10.22 10.71 10.51
N GLU A 99 10.40 10.88 11.82
CA GLU A 99 10.43 12.21 12.44
C GLU A 99 11.55 13.09 11.86
N GLN A 100 12.75 12.51 11.70
CA GLN A 100 13.89 13.18 11.07
C GLN A 100 13.59 13.57 9.62
N ALA A 101 13.05 12.65 8.81
CA ALA A 101 12.72 12.92 7.42
C ALA A 101 11.69 14.04 7.28
N LEU A 102 10.66 14.06 8.13
CA LEU A 102 9.66 15.12 8.15
C LEU A 102 10.25 16.47 8.59
N ALA A 103 11.18 16.48 9.55
CA ALA A 103 11.87 17.69 9.98
C ALA A 103 12.77 18.26 8.87
N GLU A 104 13.52 17.41 8.19
CA GLU A 104 14.36 17.79 7.04
C GLU A 104 13.51 18.39 5.90
N LEU A 105 12.38 17.78 5.56
CA LEU A 105 11.47 18.31 4.53
C LEU A 105 10.93 19.70 4.89
N ARG A 106 10.48 19.90 6.14
CA ARG A 106 10.03 21.21 6.61
C ARG A 106 11.14 22.26 6.56
N ALA A 107 12.36 21.88 6.94
CA ALA A 107 13.52 22.78 6.88
C ALA A 107 13.88 23.18 5.44
N ALA A 108 13.60 22.31 4.46
CA ALA A 108 13.74 22.60 3.04
C ALA A 108 12.56 23.39 2.44
N GLY A 109 11.55 23.77 3.24
CA GLY A 109 10.37 24.49 2.77
C GLY A 109 9.32 23.61 2.08
N CYS A 110 9.43 22.29 2.18
CA CYS A 110 8.42 21.36 1.67
C CYS A 110 7.28 21.15 2.67
N GLU A 111 6.07 20.94 2.17
CA GLU A 111 4.94 20.50 3.00
C GLU A 111 5.28 19.14 3.62
N ALA A 112 5.27 19.03 4.96
CA ALA A 112 5.51 17.75 5.62
C ALA A 112 4.84 17.65 7.00
N ARG A 113 3.97 16.65 7.16
CA ARG A 113 3.23 16.38 8.40
C ARG A 113 3.24 14.90 8.78
N ALA A 114 3.13 14.62 10.07
CA ALA A 114 2.80 13.27 10.52
C ALA A 114 1.35 12.91 10.12
N ALA A 115 1.11 11.64 9.85
CA ALA A 115 -0.23 11.10 9.64
C ALA A 115 -0.86 10.68 10.97
N THR A 116 -2.18 10.59 10.98
CA THR A 116 -2.95 9.99 12.08
C THR A 116 -2.83 8.47 12.07
N GLU A 117 -3.15 7.83 13.19
CA GLU A 117 -3.23 6.37 13.27
C GLU A 117 -4.24 5.79 12.27
N THR A 118 -5.37 6.49 12.04
CA THR A 118 -6.38 6.09 11.05
C THR A 118 -5.81 6.13 9.63
N GLU A 119 -5.07 7.19 9.28
CA GLU A 119 -4.40 7.29 7.97
C GLU A 119 -3.33 6.20 7.79
N ALA A 120 -2.55 5.87 8.84
CA ALA A 120 -1.56 4.79 8.80
C ALA A 120 -2.23 3.40 8.68
N ARG A 121 -3.31 3.17 9.44
CA ARG A 121 -4.12 1.95 9.37
C ARG A 121 -4.71 1.73 7.98
N ALA A 122 -5.19 2.79 7.33
CA ALA A 122 -5.70 2.76 5.96
C ALA A 122 -4.63 2.36 4.92
N ARG A 123 -3.35 2.30 5.30
CA ARG A 123 -2.25 1.76 4.48
C ARG A 123 -1.66 0.47 4.99
N ALA A 124 -2.19 -0.08 6.10
CA ALA A 124 -1.62 -1.23 6.79
C ALA A 124 -0.14 -1.02 7.13
N VAL A 125 0.18 0.15 7.70
CA VAL A 125 1.52 0.49 8.23
C VAL A 125 1.41 0.96 9.67
N THR A 126 2.51 0.87 10.42
CA THR A 126 2.56 1.28 11.84
C THR A 126 2.55 2.80 11.98
N GLY A 127 3.28 3.50 11.12
CA GLY A 127 3.32 4.96 11.12
C GLY A 127 3.59 5.52 9.73
N MET A 128 3.15 6.75 9.51
CA MET A 128 3.20 7.42 8.22
C MET A 128 3.38 8.94 8.38
N GLY A 129 4.00 9.57 7.40
CA GLY A 129 4.00 11.01 7.19
C GLY A 129 3.68 11.37 5.75
N HIS A 130 3.15 12.57 5.52
CA HIS A 130 2.76 13.08 4.22
C HIS A 130 3.69 14.19 3.74
N THR A 131 3.99 14.17 2.46
CA THR A 131 4.55 15.30 1.70
C THR A 131 4.02 15.27 0.27
N ARG A 132 4.41 16.24 -0.56
CA ARG A 132 4.03 16.31 -1.98
C ARG A 132 5.25 16.60 -2.83
N ASP A 133 5.28 15.99 -4.02
CA ASP A 133 6.24 16.37 -5.04
C ASP A 133 5.83 17.71 -5.71
N PRO A 134 6.70 18.32 -6.54
CA PRO A 134 6.38 19.56 -7.25
C PRO A 134 5.21 19.44 -8.25
N MET A 135 4.84 18.22 -8.66
CA MET A 135 3.71 17.95 -9.55
C MET A 135 2.40 17.76 -8.79
N GLY A 136 2.43 17.80 -7.45
CA GLY A 136 1.29 17.63 -6.56
C GLY A 136 0.99 16.17 -6.20
N THR A 137 1.80 15.21 -6.64
CA THR A 137 1.66 13.78 -6.29
C THR A 137 1.89 13.61 -4.79
N ALA A 138 1.01 12.84 -4.13
CA ALA A 138 1.19 12.52 -2.72
C ALA A 138 2.38 11.55 -2.54
N ILE A 139 3.30 11.92 -1.66
CA ILE A 139 4.40 11.04 -1.23
C ILE A 139 4.18 10.74 0.25
N GLU A 140 4.22 9.46 0.58
CA GLU A 140 3.95 8.94 1.92
C GLU A 140 5.21 8.28 2.44
N LEU A 141 5.76 8.80 3.54
CA LEU A 141 6.89 8.20 4.23
C LEU A 141 6.36 7.23 5.27
N VAL A 142 6.68 5.95 5.21
CA VAL A 142 6.04 4.91 6.04
C VAL A 142 7.04 4.01 6.75
N TYR A 143 6.65 3.42 7.87
CA TYR A 143 7.42 2.33 8.49
C TYR A 143 6.49 1.28 9.11
N GLY A 144 7.04 0.08 9.32
CA GLY A 144 6.35 -1.03 9.97
C GLY A 144 5.13 -1.53 9.17
N PRO A 145 5.30 -1.99 7.93
CA PRO A 145 4.22 -2.55 7.12
C PRO A 145 3.67 -3.83 7.75
N VAL A 146 2.36 -4.06 7.62
CA VAL A 146 1.74 -5.34 7.99
C VAL A 146 2.19 -6.41 6.99
N LYS A 147 2.81 -7.48 7.52
CA LYS A 147 3.27 -8.64 6.74
C LYS A 147 2.48 -9.88 7.13
N ASP A 148 1.65 -10.38 6.20
CA ASP A 148 0.85 -11.59 6.42
C ASP A 148 1.51 -12.88 5.90
N ARG A 149 2.67 -12.76 5.21
CA ARG A 149 3.59 -13.83 4.78
C ARG A 149 2.95 -15.01 4.02
N LYS A 150 1.91 -14.77 3.21
CA LYS A 150 1.25 -15.81 2.38
C LYS A 150 1.10 -15.41 0.92
N PHE A 151 2.15 -14.88 0.31
CA PHE A 151 2.13 -14.67 -1.13
C PHE A 151 2.25 -16.01 -1.86
N VAL A 152 1.28 -16.28 -2.72
CA VAL A 152 1.30 -17.37 -3.70
C VAL A 152 0.81 -16.76 -5.00
N SER A 153 1.70 -16.66 -5.99
CA SER A 153 1.31 -16.16 -7.30
C SER A 153 0.24 -17.06 -7.92
N PRO A 154 -0.92 -16.51 -8.36
CA PRO A 154 -1.93 -17.29 -9.06
C PRO A 154 -1.43 -17.88 -10.39
N ALA A 155 -0.35 -17.33 -10.95
CA ALA A 155 0.27 -17.78 -12.19
C ALA A 155 1.60 -18.54 -11.96
N GLY A 156 1.93 -18.89 -10.71
CA GLY A 156 3.16 -19.62 -10.38
C GLY A 156 4.45 -18.81 -10.57
N MET A 157 4.37 -17.47 -10.50
CA MET A 157 5.50 -16.57 -10.63
C MET A 157 6.20 -16.28 -9.29
N GLU A 158 7.47 -15.90 -9.38
CA GLU A 158 8.25 -15.32 -8.28
C GLU A 158 8.67 -13.90 -8.65
N PHE A 159 8.66 -13.00 -7.66
CA PHE A 159 9.20 -11.64 -7.80
C PHE A 159 10.53 -11.55 -7.03
N GLY A 160 11.50 -10.83 -7.61
CA GLY A 160 12.91 -10.96 -7.23
C GLY A 160 13.64 -9.65 -6.91
N ALA A 161 12.93 -8.55 -6.67
CA ALA A 161 13.56 -7.29 -6.27
C ALA A 161 14.07 -7.36 -4.82
N GLY A 162 13.41 -8.12 -3.95
CA GLY A 162 13.75 -8.26 -2.54
C GLY A 162 13.87 -6.91 -1.85
N ALA A 163 15.01 -6.63 -1.23
CA ALA A 163 15.26 -5.34 -0.58
C ALA A 163 15.46 -4.16 -1.55
N LEU A 164 15.61 -4.42 -2.85
CA LEU A 164 15.90 -3.38 -3.86
C LEU A 164 14.64 -2.73 -4.44
N GLY A 165 13.45 -3.19 -4.10
CA GLY A 165 12.23 -2.63 -4.65
C GLY A 165 10.96 -3.38 -4.27
N VAL A 166 10.01 -3.40 -5.20
CA VAL A 166 8.75 -4.11 -5.04
C VAL A 166 8.88 -5.50 -5.65
N GLY A 167 8.58 -6.54 -4.86
CA GLY A 167 8.56 -7.93 -5.33
C GLY A 167 9.69 -8.78 -4.78
#